data_AF-T1GPA9-F1
#
_entry.id   AF-T1GPA9-F1
#
_cell.length_a   1.000
_cell.length_b   1.000
_cell.length_c   1.000
_cell.angle_alpha   90.00
_cell.angle_beta   90.00
_cell.angle_gamma   90.00
#
_symmetry.space_group_name_H-M   'P 1'
#
loop_
_entity.id
_entity.type
_entity.pdbx_description
1 polymer ?
#
loop_
_entity_poly.entity_id
_entity_poly.type
_entity_poly.pdbx_seq_one_letter_code
_entity_poly.pdbx_strand_id
1 'polypeptide(L)'
;MSNLMRSVLTKSIGRHPLLQYTAIRNPPYPETEEERLAAAKKYYLLPEEYKPHPNDGLGQGDYPKFNEGLGVEHKDPYYPYDFPEHKRNFNEPVS
;
A
#
# COMPACT_ATOMS: atom_id res chain seq x y z
N MET A 1 7.25 0.94 48.51
CA MET A 1 6.11 1.78 48.10
C MET A 1 6.20 1.93 46.59
N SER A 2 5.80 0.90 45.84
CA SER A 2 4.46 0.74 45.25
C SER A 2 4.18 1.74 44.13
N ASN A 3 4.40 1.31 42.89
CA ASN A 3 3.49 1.59 41.77
C ASN A 3 3.42 0.34 40.90
N LEU A 4 2.74 -0.64 41.51
CA LEU A 4 2.14 -1.80 40.89
C LEU A 4 1.02 -1.33 39.95
N MET A 5 0.73 -2.11 38.90
CA MET A 5 -0.50 -2.08 38.11
C MET A 5 -0.65 -0.97 37.04
N ARG A 6 0.04 -1.14 35.90
CA ARG A 6 -0.61 -0.96 34.59
C ARG A 6 -0.65 -2.29 33.83
N SER A 7 -1.17 -3.33 34.50
CA SER A 7 -1.68 -4.52 33.81
C SER A 7 -3.11 -4.20 33.39
N VAL A 8 -3.31 -3.72 32.16
CA VAL A 8 -4.65 -3.59 31.60
C VAL A 8 -4.60 -4.01 30.14
N LEU A 9 -5.09 -5.23 29.90
CA LEU A 9 -5.83 -5.61 28.71
C LEU A 9 -5.11 -5.50 27.36
N THR A 10 -4.10 -6.33 27.11
CA THR A 10 -3.88 -6.88 25.76
C THR A 10 -4.64 -8.20 25.62
N LYS A 11 -5.89 -8.23 26.08
CA LYS A 11 -6.84 -9.25 25.60
C LYS A 11 -7.03 -8.97 24.13
N SER A 12 -6.41 -9.79 23.28
CA SER A 12 -7.05 -10.37 22.10
C SER A 12 -8.21 -9.52 21.58
N ILE A 13 -7.92 -8.35 21.02
CA ILE A 13 -8.90 -7.62 20.24
C ILE A 13 -8.96 -8.42 18.95
N GLY A 14 -9.88 -9.41 18.93
CA GLY A 14 -10.22 -10.12 17.71
C GLY A 14 -10.40 -9.08 16.62
N ARG A 15 -9.71 -9.28 15.49
CA ARG A 15 -9.72 -8.38 14.34
C ARG A 15 -11.17 -8.02 14.00
N HIS A 16 -11.66 -6.88 14.50
CA HIS A 16 -13.01 -6.42 14.19
C HIS A 16 -13.09 -6.32 12.66
N PRO A 17 -14.15 -6.83 12.01
CA PRO A 17 -14.25 -6.85 10.55
C PRO A 17 -14.05 -5.45 9.94
N LEU A 18 -14.48 -4.41 10.66
CA LEU A 18 -14.29 -3.02 10.21
C LEU A 18 -12.85 -2.51 10.26
N LEU A 19 -11.99 -3.05 11.14
CA LEU A 19 -10.55 -2.72 11.16
C LEU A 19 -9.83 -3.26 9.93
N GLN A 20 -10.30 -4.40 9.39
CA GLN A 20 -9.80 -4.99 8.15
C GLN A 20 -10.05 -4.02 6.98
N TYR A 21 -11.26 -3.46 6.91
CA TYR A 21 -11.67 -2.49 5.88
C TYR A 21 -10.98 -1.12 6.02
N THR A 22 -10.61 -0.68 7.22
CA THR A 22 -9.85 0.57 7.39
C THR A 22 -8.39 0.40 7.02
N ALA A 23 -7.78 -0.75 7.35
CA ALA A 23 -6.39 -1.05 6.98
C ALA A 23 -6.17 -1.11 5.47
N ILE A 24 -7.17 -1.56 4.70
CA ILE A 24 -7.13 -1.52 3.24
C ILE A 24 -7.15 -0.08 2.71
N ARG A 25 -7.89 0.82 3.38
CA ARG A 25 -8.17 2.19 2.91
C ARG A 25 -7.09 3.21 3.25
N ASN A 26 -6.43 3.10 4.40
CA ASN A 26 -5.33 4.01 4.77
C ASN A 26 -4.28 3.30 5.65
N PRO A 27 -3.41 2.51 5.02
CA PRO A 27 -2.35 1.77 5.69
C PRO A 27 -1.15 2.66 6.06
N PRO A 28 -0.46 2.35 7.17
CA PRO A 28 0.77 3.01 7.54
C PRO A 28 1.92 2.65 6.58
N TYR A 29 2.98 3.44 6.61
CA TYR A 29 4.21 3.15 5.87
C TYR A 29 4.80 1.78 6.30
N PRO A 30 5.18 0.90 5.36
CA PRO A 30 5.75 -0.40 5.69
C PRO A 30 7.20 -0.24 6.17
N GLU A 31 7.44 -0.57 7.44
CA GLU A 31 8.78 -0.51 8.04
C GLU A 31 9.51 -1.85 7.95
N THR A 32 8.76 -2.95 8.00
CA THR A 32 9.30 -4.31 7.98
C THR A 32 9.23 -4.94 6.58
N GLU A 33 10.12 -5.92 6.33
CA GLU A 33 10.12 -6.65 5.06
C GLU A 33 8.83 -7.46 4.86
N GLU A 34 8.27 -8.02 5.92
CA GLU A 34 7.00 -8.75 5.86
C GLU A 34 5.83 -7.86 5.45
N GLU A 35 5.77 -6.64 5.99
CA GLU A 35 4.77 -5.63 5.61
C GLU A 35 4.97 -5.15 4.17
N ARG A 36 6.22 -4.99 3.73
CA ARG A 36 6.55 -4.66 2.34
C ARG A 36 6.07 -5.74 1.38
N LEU A 37 6.28 -7.02 1.71
CA LEU A 37 5.80 -8.16 0.92
C LEU A 37 4.27 -8.24 0.91
N ALA A 38 3.60 -7.94 2.01
CA ALA A 38 2.15 -7.88 2.08
C ALA A 38 1.59 -6.72 1.24
N ALA A 39 2.23 -5.55 1.28
CA ALA A 39 1.87 -4.39 0.47
C ALA A 39 2.09 -4.67 -1.03
N ALA A 40 3.24 -5.23 -1.42
CA ALA A 40 3.50 -5.64 -2.80
C ALA A 40 2.40 -6.57 -3.33
N LYS A 41 2.00 -7.58 -2.54
CA LYS A 41 0.88 -8.48 -2.88
C LYS A 41 -0.46 -7.76 -2.98
N LYS A 42 -0.75 -6.81 -2.08
CA LYS A 42 -1.97 -6.00 -2.11
C LYS A 42 -2.08 -5.18 -3.41
N TYR A 43 -0.96 -4.66 -3.91
CA TYR A 43 -0.89 -3.88 -5.14
C TYR A 43 -0.61 -4.72 -6.40
N TYR A 44 -0.61 -6.05 -6.31
CA TYR A 44 -0.28 -6.95 -7.42
C TYR A 44 1.09 -6.67 -8.06
N LEU A 45 2.05 -6.19 -7.26
CA LEU A 45 3.42 -5.90 -7.66
C LEU A 45 4.37 -7.00 -7.20
N LEU A 46 5.48 -7.16 -7.93
CA LEU A 46 6.59 -7.97 -7.46
C LEU A 46 7.28 -7.27 -6.27
N PRO A 47 7.83 -8.03 -5.30
CA PRO A 47 8.57 -7.45 -4.17
C PRO A 47 9.69 -6.49 -4.59
N GLU A 48 10.35 -6.77 -5.71
CA GLU A 48 11.46 -5.99 -6.25
C GLU A 48 11.02 -4.67 -6.90
N GLU A 49 9.79 -4.65 -7.43
CA GLU A 49 9.20 -3.48 -8.10
C GLU A 49 8.50 -2.56 -7.11
N TYR A 50 8.06 -3.10 -5.97
CA TYR A 50 7.40 -2.34 -4.93
C TYR A 50 8.41 -1.47 -4.17
N LYS A 51 8.33 -0.15 -4.41
CA LYS A 51 9.07 0.87 -3.67
C LYS A 51 8.06 1.83 -3.05
N PRO A 52 7.96 1.94 -1.72
CA PRO A 52 7.09 2.94 -1.12
C PRO A 52 7.70 4.35 -1.25
N HIS A 53 6.86 5.36 -1.15
CA HIS A 53 7.31 6.75 -1.04
C HIS A 53 8.08 7.00 0.27
N PRO A 54 9.03 7.95 0.30
CA PRO A 54 9.74 8.28 1.54
C PRO A 54 8.77 8.71 2.65
N ASN A 55 9.05 8.31 3.88
CA ASN A 55 8.22 8.60 5.05
C ASN A 55 8.47 10.03 5.58
N ASP A 56 8.21 11.03 4.74
CA ASP A 56 8.46 12.45 5.03
C ASP A 56 7.29 13.13 5.77
N GLY A 57 6.35 12.34 6.31
CA GLY A 57 5.15 12.86 6.97
C GLY A 57 4.09 13.43 6.01
N LEU A 58 4.28 13.29 4.69
CA LEU A 58 3.32 13.73 3.66
C LEU A 58 2.07 12.83 3.56
N GLY A 59 2.00 11.75 4.34
CA GLY A 59 0.82 10.89 4.45
C GLY A 59 0.58 9.95 3.26
N GLN A 60 1.61 9.63 2.47
CA GLN A 60 1.48 8.70 1.33
C GLN A 60 1.37 7.22 1.74
N GLY A 61 1.66 6.88 3.00
CA GLY A 61 1.41 5.54 3.56
C GLY A 61 2.20 4.43 2.86
N ASP A 62 1.54 3.32 2.55
CA ASP A 62 2.09 2.17 1.82
C ASP A 62 1.99 2.28 0.30
N TYR A 63 1.66 3.45 -0.24
CA TYR A 63 1.38 3.59 -1.67
C TYR A 63 2.65 3.36 -2.51
N PRO A 64 2.59 2.54 -3.59
CA PRO A 64 3.74 2.31 -4.44
C PRO A 64 4.15 3.58 -5.17
N LYS A 65 5.44 3.90 -5.12
CA LYS A 65 6.08 4.90 -5.93
C LYS A 65 6.43 4.31 -7.29
N PHE A 66 5.85 4.87 -8.34
CA PHE A 66 6.18 4.49 -9.71
C PHE A 66 7.42 5.18 -10.24
N ASN A 67 7.97 4.66 -11.33
CA ASN A 67 9.04 5.30 -12.07
C ASN A 67 8.58 6.69 -12.52
N GLU A 68 9.12 7.70 -11.85
CA GLU A 68 8.87 9.10 -12.16
C GLU A 68 9.30 9.37 -13.60
N GLY A 69 8.36 9.75 -14.47
CA GLY A 69 8.70 10.37 -15.75
C GLY A 69 8.19 9.70 -17.02
N LEU A 70 7.57 8.51 -16.96
CA LEU A 70 6.89 7.95 -18.13
C LEU A 70 5.40 8.27 -18.07
N GLY A 71 5.02 9.39 -18.70
CA GLY A 71 3.62 9.73 -18.91
C GLY A 71 2.89 8.70 -19.79
N VAL A 72 1.55 8.81 -19.82
CA VAL A 72 0.67 7.97 -20.64
C VAL A 72 1.08 7.96 -22.13
N GLU A 73 1.75 9.01 -22.60
CA GLU A 73 2.24 9.11 -23.98
C GLU A 73 3.34 8.10 -24.33
N HIS A 74 4.10 7.62 -23.35
CA HIS A 74 5.16 6.63 -23.57
C HIS A 74 4.65 5.18 -23.64
N LYS A 75 3.37 4.96 -23.32
CA LYS A 75 2.74 3.64 -23.41
C LYS A 75 2.38 3.32 -24.87
N ASP A 76 2.49 2.04 -25.23
CA ASP A 76 2.21 1.54 -26.57
C ASP A 76 0.77 1.90 -26.98
N PRO A 77 0.55 2.66 -28.07
CA PRO A 77 -0.79 3.04 -28.51
C PRO A 77 -1.59 1.89 -29.16
N TYR A 78 -0.94 0.80 -29.57
CA TYR A 78 -1.59 -0.32 -30.25
C TYR A 78 -1.97 -1.47 -29.32
N TYR A 79 -1.53 -1.44 -28.07
CA TYR A 79 -1.90 -2.43 -27.07
C TYR A 79 -3.39 -2.29 -26.69
N PRO A 80 -4.17 -3.39 -26.64
CA PRO A 80 -5.58 -3.36 -26.31
C PRO A 80 -5.79 -3.22 -24.79
N TYR A 81 -5.68 -2.00 -24.26
CA TYR A 81 -5.93 -1.73 -22.84
C TYR A 81 -7.40 -1.90 -22.46
N ASP A 82 -7.65 -2.29 -21.20
CA ASP A 82 -9.00 -2.32 -20.63
C ASP A 82 -9.64 -0.92 -20.58
N PHE A 83 -8.82 0.12 -20.34
CA PHE A 83 -9.20 1.53 -20.38
C PHE A 83 -8.37 2.28 -21.45
N PRO A 84 -8.78 2.27 -22.73
CA PRO A 84 -7.99 2.82 -23.83
C PRO A 84 -7.68 4.31 -23.69
N GLU A 85 -8.65 5.09 -23.20
CA GLU A 85 -8.51 6.55 -23.02
C GLU A 85 -7.38 6.92 -22.04
N HIS A 86 -7.07 6.02 -21.10
CA HIS A 86 -6.05 6.22 -20.07
C HIS A 86 -4.81 5.34 -20.31
N LYS A 87 -4.81 4.53 -21.38
CA LYS A 87 -3.84 3.47 -21.68
C LYS A 87 -3.47 2.65 -20.43
N ARG A 88 -4.49 2.14 -19.73
CA ARG A 88 -4.34 1.45 -18.44
C ARG A 88 -5.13 0.15 -18.40
N ASN A 89 -4.58 -0.87 -17.73
CA ASN A 89 -5.25 -2.14 -17.50
C ASN A 89 -5.99 -2.17 -16.14
N PHE A 90 -6.92 -3.11 -16.00
CA PHE A 90 -7.58 -3.39 -14.73
C PHE A 90 -6.56 -3.86 -13.69
N ASN A 91 -6.73 -3.42 -12.43
CA ASN A 91 -5.79 -3.62 -11.32
C ASN A 91 -4.38 -3.04 -11.49
N GLU A 92 -4.09 -2.32 -12.58
CA GLU A 92 -2.85 -1.55 -12.68
C GLU A 92 -2.89 -0.43 -11.63
N PRO A 93 -1.91 -0.38 -10.71
CA PRO A 93 -1.89 0.65 -9.68
C PRO A 93 -1.62 2.01 -10.33
N VAL A 94 -2.28 3.05 -9.83
CA VAL A 94 -2.29 4.40 -10.43
C VAL A 94 -1.29 5.25 -9.67
N SER A 95 -0.61 6.22 -10.29
CA SER A 95 0.21 7.19 -9.54
C SER A 95 -0.58 8.41 -9.12
#